data_AF-A0A662DA11-F1
#
_entry.id   AF-A0A662DA11-F1
#
_cell.length_a   1.000
_cell.length_b   1.000
_cell.length_c   1.000
_cell.angle_alpha   90.00
_cell.angle_beta   90.00
_cell.angle_gamma   90.00
#
_symmetry.space_group_name_H-M   'P 1'
#
loop_
_entity.id
_entity.type
_entity.pdbx_description
1 polymer ?
#
loop_
_entity_poly.entity_id
_entity_poly.type
_entity_poly.pdbx_seq_one_letter_code
_entity_poly.pdbx_strand_id
1 'polypeptide(L)'
;VLIAGAFGNYINLESAYNVGLLPKFPNSKVKNVGNAAILGAIKALISRKSRQEAEEIPHLVHYVELAATTNFQDVLTDSIFLGEKESNNS
;
A
#
# COMPACT_ATOMS: atom_id res chain seq x y z
N VAL A 1 -7.05 6.91 1.76
CA VAL A 1 -6.10 5.79 1.55
C VAL A 1 -6.88 4.54 1.17
N LEU A 2 -6.48 3.85 0.11
CA LEU A 2 -7.07 2.57 -0.28
C LEU A 2 -6.09 1.45 0.10
N ILE A 3 -6.60 0.39 0.74
CA ILE A 3 -5.80 -0.80 1.07
C ILE A 3 -6.33 -1.96 0.26
N ALA A 4 -5.46 -2.52 -0.58
CA ALA A 4 -5.72 -3.73 -1.36
C ALA A 4 -4.81 -4.86 -0.89
N GLY A 5 -5.28 -6.10 -1.05
CA GLY A 5 -4.51 -7.30 -0.71
C GLY A 5 -5.40 -8.47 -0.36
N ALA A 6 -4.82 -9.67 -0.35
CA ALA A 6 -5.52 -10.92 -0.05
C ALA A 6 -5.66 -11.18 1.46
N PHE A 7 -5.49 -10.17 2.31
CA PHE A 7 -5.46 -10.26 3.78
C PHE A 7 -6.78 -10.74 4.44
N GLY A 8 -7.72 -11.33 3.67
CA GLY A 8 -8.97 -11.86 4.19
C GLY A 8 -9.80 -10.79 4.89
N ASN A 9 -10.77 -11.23 5.72
CA ASN A 9 -11.65 -10.35 6.50
C ASN A 9 -10.85 -9.21 7.16
N TYR A 10 -11.07 -8.00 6.64
CA TYR A 10 -10.61 -6.68 7.10
C TYR A 10 -9.31 -6.66 7.93
N ILE A 11 -8.25 -6.09 7.35
CA ILE A 11 -7.08 -5.66 8.13
C ILE A 11 -7.54 -4.79 9.31
N ASN A 12 -7.20 -5.18 10.54
CA ASN A 12 -7.44 -4.34 11.71
C ASN A 12 -6.43 -3.19 11.65
N LEU A 13 -6.93 -1.97 11.37
CA LEU A 13 -6.09 -0.80 11.19
C LEU A 13 -5.33 -0.44 12.47
N GLU A 14 -5.96 -0.55 13.63
CA GLU A 14 -5.30 -0.29 14.92
C GLU A 14 -4.16 -1.27 15.16
N SER A 15 -4.38 -2.56 14.91
CA SER A 15 -3.30 -3.55 15.00
C SER A 15 -2.17 -3.24 14.02
N ALA A 16 -2.49 -2.88 12.77
CA ALA A 16 -1.50 -2.53 11.75
C ALA A 16 -0.69 -1.27 12.10
N TYR A 17 -1.30 -0.27 12.72
CA TYR A 17 -0.59 0.90 13.24
C TYR A 17 0.31 0.53 14.42
N ASN A 18 -0.20 -0.26 15.37
CA ASN A 18 0.53 -0.61 16.59
C ASN A 18 1.77 -1.47 16.31
N VAL A 19 1.74 -2.34 15.30
CA VAL A 19 2.92 -3.14 14.92
C VAL A 19 3.85 -2.42 13.95
N GLY A 20 3.56 -1.16 13.57
CA GLY A 20 4.37 -0.39 12.63
C GLY A 20 4.23 -0.81 11.16
N LEU A 21 3.21 -1.61 10.80
CA LEU A 21 2.97 -2.06 9.43
C LEU A 21 2.46 -0.94 8.53
N LEU A 22 1.64 -0.04 9.07
CA LEU A 22 1.11 1.12 8.37
C LEU A 22 1.36 2.39 9.17
N PRO A 23 1.65 3.53 8.53
CA PRO A 23 1.67 4.81 9.22
C PRO A 23 0.23 5.21 9.61
N LYS A 24 0.10 6.01 10.68
CA LYS A 24 -1.19 6.60 11.06
C LYS A 24 -1.64 7.60 10.00
N PHE A 25 -2.93 7.56 9.65
CA PHE A 25 -3.52 8.47 8.65
C PHE A 25 -4.61 9.37 9.26
N PRO A 26 -4.27 10.32 10.16
CA PRO A 26 -5.25 11.07 10.97
C PRO A 26 -6.25 11.89 10.12
N ASN A 27 -5.84 12.32 8.93
CA ASN A 27 -6.67 13.17 8.04
C ASN A 27 -7.24 12.41 6.83
N SER A 28 -7.22 11.07 6.83
CA SER A 28 -7.69 10.28 5.68
C SER A 28 -8.70 9.22 6.06
N LYS A 29 -9.72 9.06 5.21
CA LYS A 29 -10.57 7.86 5.23
C LYS A 29 -9.78 6.69 4.65
N VAL A 30 -9.60 5.65 5.46
CA VAL A 30 -8.97 4.39 5.04
C VAL A 30 -10.08 3.44 4.59
N LYS A 31 -9.97 2.91 3.37
CA LYS A 31 -10.95 1.96 2.80
C LYS A 31 -10.24 0.71 2.32
N ASN A 32 -10.67 -0.44 2.83
CA ASN A 32 -10.27 -1.73 2.29
C ASN A 32 -11.04 -2.00 0.98
N VAL A 33 -10.32 -2.36 -0.08
CA VAL A 33 -10.89 -2.68 -1.40
C VAL A 33 -10.71 -4.16 -1.78
N GLY A 34 -10.24 -4.98 -0.84
CA GLY A 34 -9.99 -6.41 -1.02
C GLY A 34 -8.90 -6.69 -2.05
N ASN A 35 -9.04 -7.81 -2.76
CA ASN A 35 -8.10 -8.18 -3.82
C ASN A 35 -8.41 -7.37 -5.09
N ALA A 36 -7.84 -6.18 -5.17
CA ALA A 36 -7.99 -5.28 -6.32
C ALA A 36 -7.48 -5.90 -7.63
N ALA A 37 -6.48 -6.78 -7.58
CA ALA A 37 -5.96 -7.47 -8.77
C ALA A 37 -7.00 -8.42 -9.36
N ILE A 38 -7.64 -9.26 -8.52
CA ILE A 38 -8.74 -10.15 -8.97
C ILE A 38 -9.91 -9.33 -9.50
N LEU A 39 -10.33 -8.29 -8.78
CA LEU A 39 -11.42 -7.42 -9.23
C LEU A 39 -11.08 -6.72 -10.57
N GLY A 40 -9.82 -6.28 -10.74
CA GLY A 40 -9.31 -5.71 -11.98
C GLY A 40 -9.35 -6.70 -13.14
N ALA A 41 -8.91 -7.94 -12.90
CA ALA A 41 -8.94 -9.01 -13.90
C ALA A 41 -10.37 -9.33 -14.35
N ILE A 42 -11.31 -9.44 -13.41
CA ILE A 42 -12.73 -9.63 -13.73
C ILE A 42 -13.26 -8.46 -14.57
N LYS A 43 -12.96 -7.22 -14.17
CA LYS A 43 -13.38 -6.01 -14.92
C LYS A 43 -12.83 -6.01 -16.35
N ALA A 44 -11.54 -6.29 -16.53
CA ALA A 44 -10.91 -6.35 -17.85
C ALA A 44 -11.46 -7.53 -18.70
N LEU A 45 -11.89 -8.62 -18.06
CA LEU A 45 -12.50 -9.75 -18.76
C LEU A 45 -13.88 -9.40 -19.32
N ILE A 46 -14.74 -8.75 -18.52
CA ILE A 46 -16.15 -8.50 -18.88
C ILE A 46 -16.41 -7.17 -19.59
N SER A 47 -15.44 -6.24 -19.60
CA SER A 47 -15.59 -4.90 -20.18
C SER A 47 -14.42 -4.55 -21.10
N ARG A 48 -14.71 -4.32 -22.40
CA ARG A 48 -13.72 -3.84 -23.37
C ARG A 48 -13.16 -2.47 -22.98
N LYS A 49 -14.01 -1.57 -22.48
CA LYS A 49 -13.59 -0.24 -22.01
C LYS A 49 -12.60 -0.35 -20.86
N SER A 50 -12.90 -1.18 -19.85
CA SER A 50 -12.02 -1.35 -18.70
C SER A 50 -10.71 -2.06 -19.06
N ARG A 51 -10.73 -2.91 -20.10
CA ARG A 51 -9.52 -3.49 -20.67
C ARG A 51 -8.62 -2.42 -21.31
N GLN A 52 -9.20 -1.54 -22.13
CA GLN A 52 -8.46 -0.42 -22.73
C GLN A 52 -7.90 0.51 -21.65
N GLU A 53 -8.69 0.86 -20.64
CA GLU A 53 -8.20 1.64 -19.50
C GLU A 53 -7.00 0.96 -18.80
N ALA A 54 -7.05 -0.37 -18.63
CA ALA A 54 -5.94 -1.12 -18.03
C ALA A 54 -4.68 -1.15 -18.90
N GLU A 55 -4.82 -1.08 -20.23
CA GLU A 55 -3.69 -0.97 -21.18
C GLU A 55 -3.00 0.41 -21.08
N GLU A 56 -3.74 1.47 -20.73
CA GLU A 56 -3.19 2.82 -20.61
C GLU A 56 -2.50 3.09 -19.25
N ILE A 57 -2.97 2.46 -18.17
CA ILE A 57 -2.45 2.70 -16.80
C ILE A 57 -0.92 2.59 -16.68
N PRO A 58 -0.23 1.58 -17.28
CA PRO A 58 1.22 1.48 -17.20
C PRO A 58 1.97 2.72 -17.71
N HIS A 59 1.40 3.47 -18.66
CA HIS A 59 1.99 4.70 -19.17
C HIS A 59 1.88 5.89 -18.20
N LEU A 60 1.03 5.77 -17.18
CA LEU A 60 0.80 6.79 -16.16
C LEU A 60 1.58 6.52 -14.86
N VAL A 61 2.24 5.36 -14.77
CA VAL A 61 2.95 4.92 -13.56
C VAL A 61 4.46 5.03 -13.77
N HIS A 62 5.16 5.61 -12.79
CA HIS A 62 6.61 5.67 -12.78
C HIS A 62 7.17 4.64 -11.81
N TYR A 63 8.10 3.82 -12.29
CA TYR A 63 8.84 2.88 -11.45
C TYR A 63 9.92 3.63 -10.65
N VAL A 64 10.03 3.28 -9.36
CA VAL A 64 11.07 3.78 -8.45
C VAL A 64 11.87 2.59 -7.94
N GLU A 65 13.17 2.58 -8.24
CA GLU A 65 14.10 1.53 -7.77
C GLU A 65 14.50 1.81 -6.32
N LEU A 66 13.96 1.03 -5.39
CA LEU A 66 14.18 1.23 -3.95
C LEU A 66 15.61 0.86 -3.54
N ALA A 67 16.24 -0.13 -4.18
CA ALA A 67 17.61 -0.52 -3.83
C ALA A 67 18.65 0.57 -4.18
N ALA A 68 18.33 1.42 -5.16
CA ALA A 68 19.14 2.57 -5.54
C ALA A 68 18.74 3.87 -4.81
N THR A 69 17.69 3.83 -3.98
CA THR A 69 17.20 5.00 -3.27
C THR A 69 17.99 5.23 -1.99
N THR A 70 18.63 6.39 -1.89
CA THR A 70 19.35 6.85 -0.70
C THR A 70 18.41 6.78 0.53
N ASN A 71 18.92 6.24 1.63
CA ASN A 71 18.23 6.05 2.93
C ASN A 71 17.16 4.94 2.98
N PHE A 72 16.85 4.21 1.89
CA PHE A 72 15.87 3.12 1.98
C PHE A 72 16.31 2.02 2.96
N GLN A 73 17.60 1.66 2.92
CA GLN A 73 18.17 0.65 3.81
C GLN A 73 18.12 1.06 5.28
N ASP A 74 18.35 2.34 5.57
CA ASP A 74 18.29 2.89 6.93
C ASP A 74 16.85 2.86 7.45
N VAL A 75 15.90 3.35 6.63
CA VAL A 75 14.46 3.33 6.96
C VAL A 75 13.95 1.90 7.17
N LEU A 76 14.35 0.95 6.31
CA LEU A 76 13.98 -0.46 6.48
C LEU A 76 14.53 -1.02 7.78
N THR A 77 15.80 -0.75 8.08
CA THR A 77 16.46 -1.23 9.32
C THR A 77 15.77 -0.68 10.56
N ASP A 78 15.39 0.60 10.55
CA ASP A 78 14.62 1.22 11.62
C ASP A 78 13.21 0.64 11.75
N SER A 79 12.61 0.18 10.64
CA SER A 79 11.24 -0.34 10.59
C SER A 79 11.11 -1.85 10.86
N ILE A 80 12.21 -2.58 10.94
CA ILE A 80 12.21 -4.04 11.24
C ILE A 80 11.87 -4.31 12.71
N PHE A 81 12.18 -3.37 13.60
CA PHE A 81 11.84 -3.50 15.02
C PHE A 81 10.35 -3.21 15.23
N LEU A 82 9.67 -4.10 15.96
CA LEU A 82 8.26 -3.95 16.30
C LEU A 82 8.09 -2.88 17.39
N GLY A 83 7.43 -1.77 17.05
CA GLY A 83 7.09 -0.68 17.98
C GLY A 83 7.66 0.67 17.55
N GLU A 84 7.01 1.78 17.95
CA GLU A 84 7.52 3.14 17.71
C GLU A 84 8.90 3.28 18.38
N LYS A 85 9.94 3.60 17.59
CA LYS A 85 11.17 4.19 18.14
C LYS A 85 10.76 5.56 18.68
N GLU A 86 10.90 5.78 19.98
CA GLU A 86 10.66 7.09 20.59
C GLU A 86 11.35 8.16 19.74
N SER A 87 10.54 9.07 19.20
CA SER A 87 11.07 10.26 18.54
C SER A 87 11.72 11.09 19.65
N ASN A 88 13.05 11.02 19.75
CA ASN A 88 13.85 11.95 20.54
C ASN A 88 13.67 13.36 19.93
N ASN A 89 12.59 14.03 20.35
CA ASN A 89 12.42 15.46 20.19
C ASN A 89 13.29 16.12 21.27
N SER A 90 14.45 16.64 20.86
CA SER A 90 15.16 17.66 21.63
C SER A 90 14.47 19.01 21.47
#